data_AF-A0A139M627-F1
#
_entry.id   AF-A0A139M627-F1
#
_cell.length_a   1.000
_cell.length_b   1.000
_cell.length_c   1.000
_cell.angle_alpha   90.00
_cell.angle_beta   90.00
_cell.angle_gamma   90.00
#
_symmetry.space_group_name_H-M   'P 1'
#
loop_
_entity.id
_entity.type
_entity.pdbx_description
1 polymer ?
#
loop_
_entity_poly.entity_id
_entity_poly.type
_entity_poly.pdbx_seq_one_letter_code
_entity_poly.pdbx_strand_id
1 'polypeptide(L)'
;MASPGVIDSTKFVTPQSSGFKSYLKYMNRSEAVRAEKYSDYNVALDDLKEKDFETYNYYMSNPEKTSALFNSKYDYLTPEQMEGVMEQFSQAQRNQSLMWQHVISFDNPWLEKHGHYNPLTHDLDEATVMRATRNAMTELIHNEKMNGAVWTAAIHYNTDNIHVHIAMVEPHPTRDKYYPIGKDGERLKDPKTGQDIWEYRGKIAPKHLERIKSQVASAIADQSEMLSKIDLLSRKQIGQRDKLYRGIRGDRTLQRKYDEIYRHLPAQSHLWKYNNNALSEVRPMIDDFIDYYIETYHSERYGELNNELDKATSFYKETYGESRYDDFKDNKLNDLRASLGNGLLKDMQEYKRSTLQHSKLTQKYDPQGKYFKGNSRGRRGSLRHLNDAFEKSYEQIKNERAYERLKDSIEYDFD
;
A
#
# COMPACT_ATOMS: atom_id res chain seq x y z
N MET A 1 -15.02 17.31 -14.28
CA MET A 1 -14.07 16.46 -13.54
C MET A 1 -13.45 15.52 -14.56
N ALA A 2 -12.13 15.35 -14.55
CA ALA A 2 -11.49 14.36 -15.40
C ALA A 2 -11.86 12.94 -14.92
N SER A 3 -12.04 12.01 -15.85
CA SER A 3 -12.23 10.59 -15.52
C SER A 3 -10.96 10.02 -14.87
N PRO A 4 -11.04 9.19 -13.82
CA PRO A 4 -9.88 8.48 -13.29
C PRO A 4 -9.22 7.59 -14.36
N GLY A 5 -7.89 7.49 -14.30
CA GLY A 5 -7.09 6.65 -15.20
C GLY A 5 -7.41 5.16 -15.12
N VAL A 6 -7.82 4.67 -13.95
CA VAL A 6 -8.24 3.27 -13.75
C VAL A 6 -9.53 3.19 -12.93
N ILE A 7 -10.50 2.46 -13.47
CA ILE A 7 -11.77 2.17 -12.80
C ILE A 7 -11.95 0.65 -12.72
N ASP A 8 -12.41 0.16 -11.57
CA ASP A 8 -12.86 -1.21 -11.43
C ASP A 8 -14.35 -1.21 -11.06
N SER A 9 -15.06 -2.21 -11.57
CA SER A 9 -16.44 -2.50 -11.21
C SER A 9 -16.61 -4.00 -11.02
N THR A 10 -17.41 -4.39 -10.03
CA THR A 10 -17.70 -5.79 -9.75
C THR A 10 -19.19 -6.00 -9.55
N LYS A 11 -19.68 -7.12 -10.06
CA LYS A 11 -20.97 -7.70 -9.71
C LYS A 11 -20.82 -9.21 -9.57
N PHE A 12 -21.84 -9.87 -9.01
CA PHE A 12 -21.91 -11.31 -9.01
C PHE A 12 -23.28 -11.77 -9.47
N VAL A 13 -23.34 -12.96 -10.05
CA VAL A 13 -24.58 -13.59 -10.50
C VAL A 13 -24.74 -14.98 -9.92
N THR A 14 -25.98 -15.37 -9.68
CA THR A 14 -26.34 -16.70 -9.18
C THR A 14 -26.23 -17.76 -10.29
N PRO A 15 -26.04 -19.04 -9.94
CA PRO A 15 -25.90 -20.12 -10.92
C PRO A 15 -27.16 -20.34 -11.78
N GLN A 16 -28.34 -19.94 -11.28
CA GLN A 16 -29.61 -20.01 -12.01
C GLN A 16 -29.79 -18.89 -13.04
N SER A 17 -29.02 -17.80 -12.92
CA SER A 17 -29.16 -16.62 -13.76
C SER A 17 -28.91 -16.93 -15.24
N SER A 18 -29.61 -16.20 -16.13
CA SER A 18 -29.28 -16.16 -17.56
C SER A 18 -27.85 -15.67 -17.79
N GLY A 19 -27.36 -14.80 -16.89
CA GLY A 19 -25.98 -14.39 -16.69
C GLY A 19 -24.97 -15.55 -16.81
N PHE A 20 -25.05 -16.45 -15.85
CA PHE A 20 -24.16 -17.61 -15.76
C PHE A 20 -24.29 -18.51 -16.99
N LYS A 21 -25.52 -18.85 -17.37
CA LYS A 21 -25.80 -19.79 -18.48
C LYS A 21 -25.25 -19.29 -19.81
N SER A 22 -25.38 -18.00 -20.10
CA SER A 22 -24.93 -17.49 -21.40
C SER A 22 -23.40 -17.33 -21.46
N TYR A 23 -22.74 -17.07 -20.32
CA TYR A 23 -21.28 -17.10 -20.25
C TYR A 23 -20.71 -18.49 -20.60
N LEU A 24 -21.29 -19.55 -20.03
CA LEU A 24 -20.92 -20.93 -20.40
C LEU A 24 -21.15 -21.23 -21.88
N LYS A 25 -22.27 -20.75 -22.45
CA LYS A 25 -22.54 -20.88 -23.89
C LYS A 25 -21.52 -20.12 -24.75
N TYR A 26 -21.06 -18.96 -24.30
CA TYR A 26 -20.02 -18.18 -24.99
C TYR A 26 -18.69 -18.94 -25.03
N MET A 27 -18.25 -19.47 -23.89
CA MET A 27 -17.02 -20.26 -23.83
C MET A 27 -17.08 -21.48 -24.77
N ASN A 28 -18.26 -22.08 -24.96
CA ASN A 28 -18.49 -23.24 -25.84
C ASN A 28 -18.50 -22.93 -27.35
N ARG A 29 -18.33 -21.67 -27.78
CA ARG A 29 -18.31 -21.32 -29.22
C ARG A 29 -16.91 -21.60 -29.80
N SER A 30 -16.85 -22.29 -30.95
CA SER A 30 -15.59 -22.51 -31.68
C SER A 30 -14.97 -21.18 -32.13
N GLU A 31 -13.64 -21.15 -32.19
CA GLU A 31 -12.85 -19.97 -32.56
C GLU A 31 -13.24 -19.41 -33.96
N ALA A 32 -13.52 -20.30 -34.91
CA ALA A 32 -14.02 -19.95 -36.25
C ALA A 32 -15.42 -19.28 -36.24
N VAL A 33 -16.31 -19.64 -35.31
CA VAL A 33 -17.63 -19.01 -35.15
C VAL A 33 -17.55 -17.67 -34.43
N ARG A 34 -16.44 -17.41 -33.71
CA ARG A 34 -16.12 -16.06 -33.25
C ARG A 34 -15.73 -15.22 -34.47
N ALA A 35 -14.90 -15.73 -35.38
CA ALA A 35 -14.38 -14.97 -36.53
C ALA A 35 -15.39 -14.72 -37.67
N GLU A 36 -16.30 -15.65 -37.95
CA GLU A 36 -17.11 -15.62 -39.19
C GLU A 36 -18.49 -14.93 -39.08
N LYS A 37 -18.86 -14.30 -37.96
CA LYS A 37 -20.13 -13.55 -37.91
C LYS A 37 -19.96 -12.11 -37.45
N TYR A 38 -20.57 -11.23 -38.25
CA TYR A 38 -20.99 -9.84 -38.01
C TYR A 38 -20.11 -8.75 -38.65
N SER A 39 -20.22 -8.65 -39.99
CA SER A 39 -20.29 -7.35 -40.62
C SER A 39 -21.63 -6.68 -40.27
N ASP A 40 -21.56 -5.36 -40.11
CA ASP A 40 -22.65 -4.39 -39.90
C ASP A 40 -23.13 -4.13 -38.46
N TYR A 41 -23.24 -2.82 -38.20
CA TYR A 41 -23.72 -2.08 -37.02
C TYR A 41 -22.66 -1.47 -36.09
N ASN A 42 -22.42 -0.18 -36.31
CA ASN A 42 -21.92 0.77 -35.31
C ASN A 42 -23.12 1.35 -34.55
N VAL A 43 -23.16 1.20 -33.22
CA VAL A 43 -24.02 2.02 -32.36
C VAL A 43 -23.23 2.38 -31.11
N ALA A 44 -23.11 3.68 -30.87
CA ALA A 44 -22.55 4.30 -29.67
C ALA A 44 -23.39 3.96 -28.42
N LEU A 45 -22.75 3.81 -27.26
CA LEU A 45 -23.44 3.60 -25.97
C LEU A 45 -23.03 4.69 -24.97
N ASP A 46 -23.68 5.85 -25.08
CA ASP A 46 -24.12 6.60 -23.90
C ASP A 46 -25.42 5.94 -23.40
N ASP A 47 -25.63 5.88 -22.08
CA ASP A 47 -26.83 5.37 -21.39
C ASP A 47 -26.87 3.86 -21.02
N LEU A 48 -25.99 3.47 -20.09
CA LEU A 48 -26.15 2.25 -19.30
C LEU A 48 -27.20 2.43 -18.17
N LYS A 49 -28.48 2.22 -18.50
CA LYS A 49 -29.50 1.83 -17.52
C LYS A 49 -30.42 0.74 -18.05
N GLU A 50 -30.40 -0.39 -17.33
CA GLU A 50 -31.37 -1.49 -17.36
C GLU A 50 -31.73 -2.10 -18.74
N LYS A 51 -30.82 -2.93 -19.29
CA LYS A 51 -31.08 -4.23 -19.97
C LYS A 51 -29.86 -4.66 -20.81
N ASP A 52 -28.77 -5.17 -20.22
CA ASP A 52 -27.60 -5.57 -21.06
C ASP A 52 -26.83 -6.78 -20.54
N PHE A 53 -27.33 -7.98 -20.85
CA PHE A 53 -26.49 -9.20 -20.82
C PHE A 53 -26.46 -9.93 -22.17
N GLU A 54 -27.48 -9.79 -23.01
CA GLU A 54 -27.36 -10.18 -24.42
C GLU A 54 -26.30 -9.34 -25.13
N THR A 55 -26.24 -8.04 -24.85
CA THR A 55 -25.19 -7.11 -25.32
C THR A 55 -23.81 -7.53 -24.83
N TYR A 56 -23.67 -7.94 -23.56
CA TYR A 56 -22.40 -8.51 -23.04
C TYR A 56 -21.94 -9.75 -23.82
N ASN A 57 -22.84 -10.68 -24.14
CA ASN A 57 -22.47 -11.90 -24.89
C ASN A 57 -22.23 -11.62 -26.38
N TYR A 58 -22.97 -10.69 -26.98
CA TYR A 58 -22.76 -10.22 -28.34
C TYR A 58 -21.37 -9.56 -28.46
N TYR A 59 -21.04 -8.72 -27.48
CA TYR A 59 -19.80 -7.97 -27.38
C TYR A 59 -18.56 -8.86 -27.19
N MET A 60 -18.60 -9.83 -26.27
CA MET A 60 -17.54 -10.83 -26.07
C MET A 60 -17.28 -11.71 -27.31
N SER A 61 -18.23 -11.76 -28.27
CA SER A 61 -18.16 -12.63 -29.44
C SER A 61 -17.57 -12.00 -30.71
N ASN A 62 -17.06 -10.76 -30.64
CA ASN A 62 -16.43 -10.08 -31.77
C ASN A 62 -14.88 -10.16 -31.68
N PRO A 63 -14.22 -11.12 -32.36
CA PRO A 63 -12.77 -11.30 -32.28
C PRO A 63 -11.96 -10.25 -33.01
N GLU A 64 -12.55 -9.38 -33.84
CA GLU A 64 -11.85 -8.20 -34.35
C GLU A 64 -11.71 -7.11 -33.26
N LYS A 65 -12.43 -7.26 -32.14
CA LYS A 65 -12.60 -6.23 -31.11
C LYS A 65 -12.28 -6.70 -29.70
N THR A 66 -11.88 -7.96 -29.54
CA THR A 66 -11.56 -8.60 -28.26
C THR A 66 -10.36 -9.51 -28.39
N SER A 67 -9.49 -9.55 -27.37
CA SER A 67 -8.38 -10.51 -27.32
C SER A 67 -8.87 -11.94 -27.18
N ALA A 68 -7.98 -12.91 -27.37
CA ALA A 68 -8.21 -14.27 -26.91
C ALA A 68 -8.46 -14.30 -25.38
N LEU A 69 -9.17 -15.33 -24.90
CA LEU A 69 -9.33 -15.53 -23.46
C LEU A 69 -7.98 -15.88 -22.84
N PHE A 70 -7.66 -15.23 -21.74
CA PHE A 70 -6.47 -15.51 -20.93
C PHE A 70 -6.87 -15.86 -19.49
N ASN A 71 -5.94 -16.42 -18.73
CA ASN A 71 -6.16 -16.72 -17.31
C ASN A 71 -4.88 -16.50 -16.49
N SER A 72 -4.84 -17.04 -15.27
CA SER A 72 -3.69 -16.93 -14.36
C SER A 72 -2.39 -17.54 -14.88
N LYS A 73 -2.45 -18.44 -15.88
CA LYS A 73 -1.29 -19.20 -16.38
C LYS A 73 -0.96 -18.91 -17.85
N TYR A 74 -1.97 -18.71 -18.68
CA TYR A 74 -1.80 -18.62 -20.13
C TYR A 74 -2.27 -17.25 -20.63
N ASP A 75 -1.51 -16.68 -21.56
CA ASP A 75 -1.83 -15.44 -22.29
C ASP A 75 -2.94 -15.66 -23.32
N TYR A 76 -3.13 -16.90 -23.75
CA TYR A 76 -4.19 -17.35 -24.62
C TYR A 76 -4.56 -18.79 -24.26
N LEU A 77 -5.85 -19.10 -24.24
CA LEU A 77 -6.34 -20.45 -23.99
C LEU A 77 -6.48 -21.21 -25.31
N THR A 78 -5.80 -22.36 -25.41
CA THR A 78 -6.06 -23.32 -26.49
C THR A 78 -7.47 -23.92 -26.35
N PRO A 79 -8.04 -24.54 -27.40
CA PRO A 79 -9.33 -25.21 -27.32
C PRO A 79 -9.40 -26.23 -26.17
N GLU A 80 -8.37 -27.05 -25.98
CA GLU A 80 -8.33 -28.06 -24.91
C GLU A 80 -8.28 -27.42 -23.52
N GLN A 81 -7.51 -26.33 -23.37
CA GLN A 81 -7.46 -25.60 -22.11
C GLN A 81 -8.80 -24.92 -21.81
N MET A 82 -9.47 -24.40 -22.82
CA MET A 82 -10.78 -23.78 -22.70
C MET A 82 -11.83 -24.79 -22.24
N GLU A 83 -11.81 -26.00 -22.79
CA GLU A 83 -12.69 -27.11 -22.37
C GLU A 83 -12.48 -27.46 -20.89
N GLY A 84 -11.22 -27.53 -20.45
CA GLY A 84 -10.88 -27.73 -19.03
C GLY A 84 -11.44 -26.64 -18.12
N VAL A 85 -11.30 -25.37 -18.50
CA VAL A 85 -11.86 -24.25 -17.72
C VAL A 85 -13.39 -24.28 -17.72
N MET A 86 -14.02 -24.60 -18.86
CA MET A 86 -15.47 -24.73 -18.95
C MET A 86 -16.02 -25.79 -18.01
N GLU A 87 -15.32 -26.92 -17.85
CA GLU A 87 -15.71 -27.95 -16.90
C GLU A 87 -15.65 -27.42 -15.46
N GLN A 88 -14.63 -26.62 -15.12
CA GLN A 88 -14.55 -25.98 -13.79
C GLN A 88 -15.67 -24.97 -13.54
N PHE A 89 -16.04 -24.17 -14.55
CA PHE A 89 -17.20 -23.26 -14.45
C PHE A 89 -18.52 -24.01 -14.36
N SER A 90 -18.67 -25.10 -15.10
CA SER A 90 -19.86 -25.97 -15.04
C SER A 90 -19.97 -26.67 -13.69
N GLN A 91 -18.84 -27.13 -13.14
CA GLN A 91 -18.77 -27.68 -11.80
C GLN A 91 -19.17 -26.64 -10.75
N ALA A 92 -18.65 -25.41 -10.86
CA ALA A 92 -19.04 -24.30 -9.99
C ALA A 92 -20.56 -24.06 -10.06
N GLN A 93 -21.15 -24.05 -11.26
CA GLN A 93 -22.60 -23.89 -11.44
C GLN A 93 -23.40 -25.00 -10.75
N ARG A 94 -22.99 -26.27 -10.94
CA ARG A 94 -23.62 -27.43 -10.30
C ARG A 94 -23.52 -27.34 -8.77
N ASN A 95 -22.38 -26.90 -8.26
CA ASN A 95 -22.11 -26.72 -6.83
C ASN A 95 -22.74 -25.45 -6.23
N GLN A 96 -23.63 -24.78 -6.97
CA GLN A 96 -24.33 -23.58 -6.56
C GLN A 96 -23.41 -22.36 -6.30
N SER A 97 -22.20 -22.37 -6.88
CA SER A 97 -21.26 -21.26 -6.77
C SER A 97 -21.77 -19.99 -7.45
N LEU A 98 -21.35 -18.85 -6.92
CA LEU A 98 -21.55 -17.57 -7.59
C LEU A 98 -20.50 -17.41 -8.70
N MET A 99 -20.85 -16.62 -9.71
CA MET A 99 -19.88 -16.10 -10.67
C MET A 99 -19.70 -14.60 -10.43
N TRP A 100 -18.49 -14.21 -10.07
CA TRP A 100 -18.08 -12.82 -9.96
C TRP A 100 -17.64 -12.33 -11.34
N GLN A 101 -18.13 -11.15 -11.71
CA GLN A 101 -17.85 -10.48 -12.96
C GLN A 101 -17.18 -9.16 -12.62
N HIS A 102 -15.91 -9.03 -12.98
CA HIS A 102 -15.14 -7.80 -12.82
C HIS A 102 -14.93 -7.13 -14.17
N VAL A 103 -14.85 -5.81 -14.14
CA VAL A 103 -14.42 -4.99 -15.26
C VAL A 103 -13.33 -4.06 -14.76
N ILE A 104 -12.15 -4.10 -15.39
CA ILE A 104 -11.08 -3.13 -15.17
C ILE A 104 -11.04 -2.27 -16.43
N SER A 105 -11.38 -0.98 -16.32
CA SER A 105 -11.39 -0.04 -17.43
C SER A 105 -10.30 1.00 -17.25
N PHE A 106 -9.71 1.38 -18.38
CA PHE A 106 -8.58 2.30 -18.46
C PHE A 106 -8.98 3.54 -19.25
N ASP A 107 -8.58 4.70 -18.76
CA ASP A 107 -8.57 5.91 -19.59
C ASP A 107 -7.51 5.75 -20.69
N ASN A 108 -7.92 5.84 -21.96
CA ASN A 108 -7.01 5.65 -23.10
C ASN A 108 -5.84 6.65 -23.10
N PRO A 109 -6.05 7.97 -22.86
CA PRO A 109 -4.96 8.93 -22.68
C PRO A 109 -4.00 8.57 -21.54
N TRP A 110 -4.50 8.03 -20.43
CA TRP A 110 -3.64 7.56 -19.34
C TRP A 110 -2.76 6.39 -19.78
N LEU A 111 -3.31 5.41 -20.51
CA LEU A 111 -2.50 4.31 -21.08
C LEU A 111 -1.44 4.82 -22.07
N GLU A 112 -1.81 5.77 -22.93
CA GLU A 112 -0.88 6.40 -23.88
C GLU A 112 0.26 7.10 -23.16
N LYS A 113 -0.06 7.90 -22.14
CA LYS A 113 0.92 8.63 -21.34
C LYS A 113 1.96 7.72 -20.68
N HIS A 114 1.55 6.53 -20.26
CA HIS A 114 2.46 5.53 -19.67
C HIS A 114 3.08 4.59 -20.72
N GLY A 115 2.86 4.84 -22.01
CA GLY A 115 3.52 4.13 -23.11
C GLY A 115 2.95 2.75 -23.41
N HIS A 116 1.73 2.45 -22.94
CA HIS A 116 1.09 1.15 -23.12
C HIS A 116 -0.02 1.15 -24.15
N TYR A 117 -0.33 2.29 -24.77
CA TYR A 117 -1.31 2.39 -25.85
C TYR A 117 -0.88 3.42 -26.90
N ASN A 118 -1.07 3.10 -28.18
CA ASN A 118 -0.89 4.04 -29.28
C ASN A 118 -2.25 4.36 -29.91
N PRO A 119 -2.77 5.59 -29.79
CA PRO A 119 -4.09 5.94 -30.32
C PRO A 119 -4.13 6.01 -31.86
N LEU A 120 -2.97 6.11 -32.55
CA LEU A 120 -2.90 6.18 -34.01
C LEU A 120 -2.95 4.79 -34.65
N THR A 121 -2.24 3.82 -34.06
CA THR A 121 -2.21 2.44 -34.57
C THR A 121 -3.23 1.54 -33.88
N HIS A 122 -3.82 2.02 -32.77
CA HIS A 122 -4.63 1.25 -31.84
C HIS A 122 -3.90 0.06 -31.21
N ASP A 123 -2.56 0.08 -31.20
CA ASP A 123 -1.75 -0.96 -30.58
C ASP A 123 -1.74 -0.80 -29.05
N LEU A 124 -2.14 -1.86 -28.35
CA LEU A 124 -2.07 -1.97 -26.89
C LEU A 124 -0.93 -2.91 -26.50
N ASP A 125 -0.17 -2.57 -25.46
CA ASP A 125 0.70 -3.52 -24.77
C ASP A 125 -0.13 -4.50 -23.93
N GLU A 126 -0.71 -5.49 -24.62
CA GLU A 126 -1.55 -6.53 -24.01
C GLU A 126 -0.83 -7.30 -22.91
N ALA A 127 0.47 -7.56 -23.09
CA ALA A 127 1.27 -8.31 -22.12
C ALA A 127 1.31 -7.60 -20.77
N THR A 128 1.43 -6.26 -20.76
CA THR A 128 1.35 -5.47 -19.53
C THR A 128 -0.05 -5.49 -18.92
N VAL A 129 -1.11 -5.34 -19.72
CA VAL A 129 -2.49 -5.39 -19.23
C VAL A 129 -2.86 -6.76 -18.65
N MET A 130 -2.45 -7.86 -19.30
CA MET A 130 -2.65 -9.21 -18.80
C MET A 130 -1.89 -9.45 -17.50
N ARG A 131 -0.62 -9.02 -17.41
CA ARG A 131 0.18 -9.12 -16.18
C ARG A 131 -0.44 -8.32 -15.03
N ALA A 132 -0.87 -7.09 -15.30
CA ALA A 132 -1.58 -6.24 -14.34
C ALA A 132 -2.86 -6.92 -13.81
N THR A 133 -3.65 -7.50 -14.72
CA THR A 133 -4.87 -8.26 -14.39
C THR A 133 -4.55 -9.47 -13.52
N ARG A 134 -3.51 -10.26 -13.85
CA ARG A 134 -3.10 -11.43 -13.05
C ARG A 134 -2.67 -11.05 -11.64
N ASN A 135 -1.89 -9.99 -11.49
CA ASN A 135 -1.46 -9.50 -10.18
C ASN A 135 -2.66 -9.10 -9.33
N ALA A 136 -3.59 -8.34 -9.92
CA ALA A 136 -4.78 -7.89 -9.23
C ALA A 136 -5.70 -9.06 -8.82
N MET A 137 -5.93 -10.03 -9.70
CA MET A 137 -6.74 -11.21 -9.39
C MET A 137 -6.07 -12.12 -8.36
N THR A 138 -4.75 -12.28 -8.41
CA THR A 138 -3.99 -13.05 -7.40
C THR A 138 -4.16 -12.43 -6.02
N GLU A 139 -4.03 -11.11 -5.90
CA GLU A 139 -4.20 -10.43 -4.63
C GLU A 139 -5.67 -10.44 -4.16
N LEU A 140 -6.63 -10.25 -5.06
CA LEU A 140 -8.06 -10.33 -4.72
C LEU A 140 -8.40 -11.71 -4.14
N ILE A 141 -7.99 -12.78 -4.83
CA ILE A 141 -8.24 -14.16 -4.43
C ILE A 141 -7.61 -14.45 -3.05
N HIS A 142 -6.37 -14.01 -2.83
CA HIS A 142 -5.69 -14.16 -1.55
C HIS A 142 -6.45 -13.45 -0.42
N ASN A 143 -6.83 -12.19 -0.63
CA ASN A 143 -7.46 -11.37 0.40
C ASN A 143 -8.90 -11.80 0.71
N GLU A 144 -9.67 -12.27 -0.28
CA GLU A 144 -10.99 -12.88 -0.10
C GLU A 144 -10.93 -14.34 0.37
N LYS A 145 -9.72 -14.92 0.46
CA LYS A 145 -9.46 -16.31 0.86
C LYS A 145 -10.10 -17.35 -0.08
N MET A 146 -10.24 -17.00 -1.36
CA MET A 146 -10.88 -17.83 -2.38
C MET A 146 -9.85 -18.70 -3.12
N ASN A 147 -8.96 -19.37 -2.40
CA ASN A 147 -7.76 -20.02 -2.98
C ASN A 147 -8.06 -21.07 -4.07
N GLY A 148 -9.28 -21.61 -4.11
CA GLY A 148 -9.74 -22.52 -5.17
C GLY A 148 -10.39 -21.83 -6.37
N ALA A 149 -10.40 -20.51 -6.42
CA ALA A 149 -11.05 -19.75 -7.47
C ALA A 149 -10.35 -19.91 -8.83
N VAL A 150 -11.17 -19.98 -9.87
CA VAL A 150 -10.76 -20.07 -11.26
C VAL A 150 -11.34 -18.87 -11.99
N TRP A 151 -10.56 -18.27 -12.87
CA TRP A 151 -11.01 -17.11 -13.63
C TRP A 151 -10.52 -17.14 -15.07
N THR A 152 -11.25 -16.41 -15.91
CA THR A 152 -10.90 -16.12 -17.30
C THR A 152 -11.14 -14.65 -17.57
N ALA A 153 -10.38 -14.09 -18.49
CA ALA A 153 -10.50 -12.69 -18.86
C ALA A 153 -10.29 -12.47 -20.35
N ALA A 154 -10.81 -11.36 -20.86
CA ALA A 154 -10.57 -10.87 -22.23
C ALA A 154 -10.39 -9.35 -22.20
N ILE A 155 -9.50 -8.86 -23.06
CA ILE A 155 -9.29 -7.43 -23.30
C ILE A 155 -10.22 -6.99 -24.43
N HIS A 156 -10.81 -5.81 -24.31
CA HIS A 156 -11.70 -5.25 -25.30
C HIS A 156 -11.22 -3.85 -25.74
N TYR A 157 -11.24 -3.61 -27.05
CA TYR A 157 -10.61 -2.43 -27.69
C TYR A 157 -11.60 -1.39 -28.23
N ASN A 158 -12.89 -1.70 -28.28
CA ASN A 158 -13.89 -1.04 -29.14
C ASN A 158 -14.96 -0.22 -28.42
N THR A 159 -14.74 0.14 -27.16
CA THR A 159 -15.57 1.12 -26.44
C THR A 159 -14.79 2.42 -26.26
N ASP A 160 -15.43 3.45 -25.70
CA ASP A 160 -14.79 4.72 -25.34
C ASP A 160 -13.45 4.52 -24.63
N ASN A 161 -13.33 3.46 -23.81
CA ASN A 161 -12.14 3.10 -23.06
C ASN A 161 -11.79 1.61 -23.20
N ILE A 162 -10.50 1.29 -23.31
CA ILE A 162 -10.01 -0.10 -23.25
C ILE A 162 -10.33 -0.69 -21.88
N HIS A 163 -10.75 -1.95 -21.85
CA HIS A 163 -11.08 -2.62 -20.60
C HIS A 163 -10.92 -4.13 -20.64
N VAL A 164 -10.84 -4.73 -19.46
CA VAL A 164 -10.73 -6.17 -19.25
C VAL A 164 -11.97 -6.67 -18.56
N HIS A 165 -12.68 -7.59 -19.20
CA HIS A 165 -13.72 -8.37 -18.58
C HIS A 165 -13.13 -9.60 -17.92
N ILE A 166 -13.52 -9.87 -16.67
CA ILE A 166 -13.03 -11.03 -15.90
C ILE A 166 -14.23 -11.76 -15.32
N ALA A 167 -14.33 -13.06 -15.58
CA ALA A 167 -15.26 -13.95 -14.92
C ALA A 167 -14.50 -14.86 -13.96
N MET A 168 -14.93 -14.91 -12.70
CA MET A 168 -14.33 -15.72 -11.65
C MET A 168 -15.39 -16.58 -10.96
N VAL A 169 -15.06 -17.82 -10.63
CA VAL A 169 -15.91 -18.77 -9.91
C VAL A 169 -15.10 -19.55 -8.88
N GLU A 170 -15.76 -20.13 -7.89
CA GLU A 170 -15.18 -21.20 -7.07
C GLU A 170 -15.82 -22.54 -7.46
N PRO A 171 -15.09 -23.47 -8.10
CA PRO A 171 -15.62 -24.81 -8.39
C PRO A 171 -16.10 -25.52 -7.14
N HIS A 172 -15.46 -25.26 -5.99
CA HIS A 172 -15.90 -25.67 -4.66
C HIS A 172 -16.13 -24.41 -3.81
N PRO A 173 -17.37 -23.92 -3.66
CA PRO A 173 -17.65 -22.66 -2.98
C PRO A 173 -17.17 -22.66 -1.53
N THR A 174 -16.46 -21.61 -1.12
CA THR A 174 -15.96 -21.45 0.26
C THR A 174 -16.65 -20.31 1.01
N ARG A 175 -17.45 -19.52 0.30
CA ARG A 175 -18.16 -18.36 0.85
C ARG A 175 -19.15 -18.77 1.95
N ASP A 176 -19.32 -17.88 2.92
CA ASP A 176 -20.34 -18.07 3.96
C ASP A 176 -21.74 -18.12 3.35
N LYS A 177 -22.56 -19.02 3.88
CA LYS A 177 -23.99 -19.07 3.56
C LYS A 177 -24.75 -18.00 4.34
N TYR A 178 -25.81 -17.49 3.74
CA TYR A 178 -26.80 -16.66 4.42
C TYR A 178 -28.20 -17.12 4.02
N TYR A 179 -29.15 -16.87 4.91
CA TYR A 179 -30.56 -17.18 4.72
C TYR A 179 -31.30 -15.87 4.48
N PRO A 180 -31.80 -15.62 3.26
CA PRO A 180 -32.55 -14.41 2.96
C PRO A 180 -33.78 -14.31 3.85
N ILE A 181 -34.08 -13.11 4.33
CA ILE A 181 -35.23 -12.82 5.18
C ILE A 181 -36.30 -12.11 4.33
N GLY A 182 -37.53 -12.60 4.40
CA GLY A 182 -38.70 -12.03 3.77
C GLY A 182 -39.17 -10.74 4.44
N LYS A 183 -40.15 -10.07 3.84
CA LYS A 183 -40.75 -8.84 4.40
C LYS A 183 -41.45 -9.07 5.74
N ASP A 184 -41.85 -10.32 5.99
CA ASP A 184 -42.46 -10.82 7.22
C ASP A 184 -41.45 -11.09 8.35
N GLY A 185 -40.13 -10.94 8.08
CA GLY A 185 -39.08 -11.23 9.06
C GLY A 185 -38.71 -12.71 9.15
N GLU A 186 -39.36 -13.57 8.38
CA GLU A 186 -39.09 -15.00 8.34
C GLU A 186 -38.09 -15.36 7.24
N ARG A 187 -37.44 -16.52 7.37
CA ARG A 187 -36.55 -17.01 6.30
C ARG A 187 -37.37 -17.34 5.06
N LEU A 188 -36.87 -16.95 3.89
CA LEU A 188 -37.48 -17.37 2.63
C LEU A 188 -37.43 -18.89 2.53
N LYS A 189 -38.54 -19.49 2.10
CA LYS A 189 -38.68 -20.93 1.91
C LYS A 189 -38.93 -21.23 0.44
N ASP A 190 -38.38 -22.35 -0.04
CA ASP A 190 -38.66 -22.85 -1.37
C ASP A 190 -40.15 -23.26 -1.43
N PRO A 191 -40.96 -22.67 -2.33
CA PRO A 191 -42.38 -22.97 -2.43
C PRO A 191 -42.70 -24.44 -2.75
N LYS A 192 -41.76 -25.16 -3.36
CA LYS A 192 -41.93 -26.56 -3.77
C LYS A 192 -41.59 -27.55 -2.66
N THR A 193 -40.58 -27.23 -1.84
CA THR A 193 -40.04 -28.18 -0.84
C THR A 193 -40.35 -27.77 0.60
N GLY A 194 -40.73 -26.50 0.83
CA GLY A 194 -40.96 -25.92 2.15
C GLY A 194 -39.68 -25.69 2.98
N GLN A 195 -38.49 -25.96 2.42
CA GLN A 195 -37.21 -25.81 3.10
C GLN A 195 -36.69 -24.36 3.03
N ASP A 196 -35.90 -23.96 4.03
CA ASP A 196 -35.24 -22.65 4.04
C ASP A 196 -34.29 -22.51 2.84
N ILE A 197 -34.45 -21.41 2.11
CA ILE A 197 -33.54 -21.03 1.03
C ILE A 197 -32.27 -20.46 1.66
N TRP A 198 -31.13 -20.88 1.13
CA TRP A 198 -29.83 -20.31 1.47
C TRP A 198 -29.10 -19.90 0.19
N GLU A 199 -28.24 -18.88 0.32
CA GLU A 199 -27.39 -18.38 -0.74
C GLU A 199 -25.97 -18.14 -0.21
N TYR A 200 -24.98 -18.08 -1.10
CA TYR A 200 -23.62 -17.67 -0.74
C TYR A 200 -23.49 -16.14 -0.68
N ARG A 201 -22.68 -15.62 0.24
CA ARG A 201 -22.36 -14.19 0.29
C ARG A 201 -21.46 -13.79 -0.88
N GLY A 202 -22.03 -13.10 -1.87
CA GLY A 202 -21.29 -12.67 -3.06
C GLY A 202 -20.50 -11.36 -2.94
N LYS A 203 -20.81 -10.50 -1.96
CA LYS A 203 -20.17 -9.18 -1.86
C LYS A 203 -18.70 -9.30 -1.47
N ILE A 204 -17.83 -8.68 -2.28
CA ILE A 204 -16.38 -8.54 -2.02
C ILE A 204 -16.15 -7.31 -1.13
N ALA A 205 -15.14 -7.37 -0.26
CA ALA A 205 -14.82 -6.25 0.62
C ALA A 205 -14.32 -5.02 -0.19
N PRO A 206 -14.84 -3.80 0.06
CA PRO A 206 -14.43 -2.60 -0.68
C PRO A 206 -12.91 -2.37 -0.67
N LYS A 207 -12.26 -2.57 0.48
CA LYS A 207 -10.79 -2.44 0.61
C LYS A 207 -10.00 -3.41 -0.28
N HIS A 208 -10.58 -4.55 -0.69
CA HIS A 208 -9.92 -5.51 -1.58
C HIS A 208 -10.12 -5.11 -3.05
N LEU A 209 -11.27 -4.53 -3.39
CA LEU A 209 -11.49 -3.92 -4.72
C LEU A 209 -10.55 -2.73 -4.95
N GLU A 210 -10.35 -1.89 -3.94
CA GLU A 210 -9.38 -0.78 -4.02
C GLU A 210 -7.95 -1.26 -4.29
N ARG A 211 -7.58 -2.45 -3.81
CA ARG A 211 -6.28 -3.06 -4.09
C ARG A 211 -6.16 -3.54 -5.53
N ILE A 212 -7.25 -3.93 -6.20
CA ILE A 212 -7.25 -4.24 -7.65
C ILE A 212 -6.75 -3.01 -8.41
N LYS A 213 -7.36 -1.84 -8.17
CA LYS A 213 -6.92 -0.59 -8.82
C LYS A 213 -5.45 -0.30 -8.56
N SER A 214 -5.01 -0.44 -7.31
CA SER A 214 -3.63 -0.19 -6.93
C SER A 214 -2.64 -1.13 -7.64
N GLN A 215 -2.97 -2.43 -7.72
CA GLN A 215 -2.11 -3.42 -8.40
C GLN A 215 -2.04 -3.17 -9.89
N VAL A 216 -3.17 -2.85 -10.52
CA VAL A 216 -3.25 -2.52 -11.94
C VAL A 216 -2.44 -1.27 -12.25
N ALA A 217 -2.68 -0.18 -11.51
CA ALA A 217 -1.97 1.07 -11.70
C ALA A 217 -0.46 0.94 -11.50
N SER A 218 -0.02 0.16 -10.51
CA SER A 218 1.42 -0.05 -10.26
C SER A 218 2.09 -0.89 -11.34
N ALA A 219 1.34 -1.76 -12.02
CA ALA A 219 1.87 -2.61 -13.09
C ALA A 219 1.97 -1.87 -14.44
N ILE A 220 1.19 -0.80 -14.63
CA ILE A 220 1.16 0.02 -15.85
C ILE A 220 2.00 1.29 -15.69
N ALA A 221 1.91 1.96 -14.55
CA ALA A 221 2.69 3.16 -14.26
C ALA A 221 3.78 2.83 -13.24
N ASP A 222 5.02 2.66 -13.71
CA ASP A 222 6.17 2.43 -12.83
C ASP A 222 6.43 3.66 -11.95
N GLN A 223 6.06 3.54 -10.68
CA GLN A 223 6.28 4.56 -9.65
C GLN A 223 7.50 4.27 -8.79
N SER A 224 8.26 3.20 -9.08
CA SER A 224 9.32 2.71 -8.21
C SER A 224 10.40 3.77 -7.99
N GLU A 225 10.77 4.51 -9.03
CA GLU A 225 11.76 5.59 -8.95
C GLU A 225 11.24 6.75 -8.07
N MET A 226 10.03 7.25 -8.35
CA MET A 226 9.41 8.35 -7.62
C MET A 226 9.27 8.01 -6.12
N LEU A 227 8.73 6.84 -5.80
CA LEU A 227 8.54 6.38 -4.44
C LEU A 227 9.89 6.15 -3.72
N SER A 228 10.87 5.57 -4.43
CA SER A 228 12.22 5.39 -3.88
C SER A 228 12.90 6.72 -3.58
N LYS A 229 12.69 7.73 -4.42
CA LYS A 229 13.23 9.08 -4.22
C LYS A 229 12.57 9.77 -3.03
N ILE A 230 11.24 9.68 -2.89
CA ILE A 230 10.51 10.16 -1.71
C ILE A 230 11.04 9.50 -0.42
N ASP A 231 11.21 8.18 -0.42
CA ASP A 231 11.72 7.44 0.74
C ASP A 231 13.20 7.78 1.04
N LEU A 232 14.04 7.93 0.02
CA LEU A 232 15.44 8.36 0.15
C LEU A 232 15.53 9.75 0.79
N LEU A 233 14.79 10.73 0.24
CA LEU A 233 14.79 12.11 0.72
C LEU A 233 14.26 12.19 2.15
N SER A 234 13.06 11.66 2.39
CA SER A 234 12.41 11.72 3.70
C SER A 234 13.16 10.98 4.79
N ARG A 235 13.57 9.72 4.57
CA ARG A 235 14.14 8.88 5.64
C ARG A 235 15.66 9.01 5.75
N LYS A 236 16.36 9.03 4.63
CA LYS A 236 17.83 8.95 4.63
C LYS A 236 18.49 10.32 4.51
N GLN A 237 17.95 11.26 3.74
CA GLN A 237 18.67 12.51 3.53
C GLN A 237 18.30 13.61 4.52
N ILE A 238 17.02 13.70 4.87
CA ILE A 238 16.49 14.70 5.82
C ILE A 238 16.29 14.06 7.20
N GLY A 239 15.59 12.92 7.24
CA GLY A 239 15.19 12.21 8.47
C GLY A 239 16.26 11.40 9.19
N GLN A 240 17.55 11.55 8.85
CA GLN A 240 18.64 10.81 9.50
C GLN A 240 18.81 11.22 10.97
N ARG A 241 18.19 10.46 11.86
CA ARG A 241 18.12 10.72 13.31
C ARG A 241 19.48 10.86 13.97
N ASP A 242 20.45 10.03 13.57
CA ASP A 242 21.80 9.97 14.17
C ASP A 242 22.68 11.18 13.79
N LYS A 243 22.24 12.02 12.85
CA LYS A 243 23.00 13.20 12.36
C LYS A 243 22.47 14.54 12.86
N LEU A 244 21.26 14.61 13.41
CA LEU A 244 20.71 15.83 14.02
C LEU A 244 21.74 16.45 14.99
N TYR A 245 22.36 15.61 15.82
CA TYR A 245 23.34 16.00 16.83
C TYR A 245 24.61 16.67 16.27
N ARG A 246 25.12 16.24 15.10
CA ARG A 246 26.35 16.80 14.52
C ARG A 246 26.14 18.22 13.97
N GLY A 247 24.94 18.53 13.46
CA GLY A 247 24.57 19.87 13.01
C GLY A 247 24.34 20.85 14.17
N ILE A 248 23.67 20.41 15.24
CA ILE A 248 23.28 21.25 16.38
C ILE A 248 24.49 21.75 17.20
N ARG A 249 25.61 21.00 17.24
CA ARG A 249 26.80 21.39 18.03
C ARG A 249 27.35 22.78 17.69
N GLY A 250 27.16 23.25 16.46
CA GLY A 250 27.60 24.58 16.01
C GLY A 250 26.51 25.67 16.04
N ASP A 251 25.24 25.30 16.15
CA ASP A 251 24.10 26.21 16.00
C ASP A 251 23.51 26.61 17.35
N ARG A 252 23.74 27.87 17.74
CA ARG A 252 23.27 28.43 19.00
C ARG A 252 21.73 28.55 19.06
N THR A 253 21.08 28.73 17.92
CA THR A 253 19.63 28.85 17.83
C THR A 253 18.97 27.50 18.09
N LEU A 254 19.43 26.44 17.40
CA LEU A 254 18.96 25.08 17.65
C LEU A 254 19.26 24.62 19.08
N GLN A 255 20.41 24.96 19.64
CA GLN A 255 20.72 24.67 21.05
C GLN A 255 19.73 25.32 22.01
N ARG A 256 19.40 26.60 21.79
CA ARG A 256 18.42 27.30 22.63
C ARG A 256 17.03 26.66 22.54
N LYS A 257 16.58 26.33 21.33
CA LYS A 257 15.29 25.64 21.11
C LYS A 257 15.30 24.26 21.77
N TYR A 258 16.38 23.50 21.65
CA TYR A 258 16.56 22.21 22.32
C TYR A 258 16.41 22.32 23.84
N ASP A 259 17.14 23.26 24.47
CA ASP A 259 17.11 23.48 25.91
C ASP A 259 15.73 23.96 26.40
N GLU A 260 15.01 24.70 25.55
CA GLU A 260 13.65 25.16 25.83
C GLU A 260 12.64 24.01 25.79
N ILE A 261 12.68 23.17 24.75
CA ILE A 261 11.86 21.96 24.65
C ILE A 261 12.09 21.08 25.88
N TYR A 262 13.37 20.80 26.20
CA TYR A 262 13.71 19.90 27.30
C TYR A 262 13.16 20.36 28.65
N ARG A 263 13.15 21.68 28.91
CA ARG A 263 12.61 22.26 30.15
C ARG A 263 11.09 22.13 30.27
N HIS A 264 10.37 22.09 29.16
CA HIS A 264 8.91 21.99 29.13
C HIS A 264 8.41 20.55 28.99
N LEU A 265 9.30 19.57 28.80
CA LEU A 265 8.92 18.16 28.73
C LEU A 265 8.35 17.65 30.06
N PRO A 266 7.34 16.76 30.02
CA PRO A 266 6.76 16.19 31.23
C PRO A 266 7.77 15.32 31.98
N ALA A 267 7.59 15.20 33.29
CA ALA A 267 8.52 14.47 34.17
C ALA A 267 8.71 12.99 33.74
N GLN A 268 7.66 12.35 33.23
CA GLN A 268 7.71 10.94 32.83
C GLN A 268 8.23 10.79 31.39
N SER A 269 9.48 10.35 31.25
CA SER A 269 10.14 10.25 29.94
C SER A 269 9.52 9.24 28.98
N HIS A 270 8.77 8.24 29.48
CA HIS A 270 8.06 7.28 28.63
C HIS A 270 6.93 7.92 27.81
N LEU A 271 6.47 9.11 28.23
CA LEU A 271 5.47 9.91 27.51
C LEU A 271 6.06 10.68 26.33
N TRP A 272 7.39 10.81 26.24
CA TRP A 272 8.08 11.59 25.22
C TRP A 272 8.01 10.90 23.86
N LYS A 273 6.86 10.99 23.21
CA LYS A 273 6.59 10.56 21.84
C LYS A 273 5.86 11.68 21.15
N TYR A 274 6.28 12.06 19.96
CA TYR A 274 5.82 13.27 19.27
C TYR A 274 4.28 13.37 19.16
N ASN A 275 3.63 12.26 18.79
CA ASN A 275 2.16 12.18 18.67
C ASN A 275 1.42 11.90 19.99
N ASN A 276 2.09 11.89 21.13
CA ASN A 276 1.44 11.71 22.42
C ASN A 276 0.71 13.00 22.83
N ASN A 277 -0.51 12.87 23.34
CA ASN A 277 -1.31 14.00 23.84
C ASN A 277 -0.63 14.70 25.02
N ALA A 278 0.19 14.00 25.80
CA ALA A 278 0.98 14.60 26.87
C ALA A 278 2.01 15.64 26.38
N LEU A 279 2.27 15.72 25.07
CA LEU A 279 3.14 16.71 24.46
C LEU A 279 2.36 17.81 23.71
N SER A 280 1.04 17.94 23.84
CA SER A 280 0.26 18.95 23.11
C SER A 280 0.85 20.36 23.21
N GLU A 281 1.24 20.77 24.43
CA GLU A 281 1.79 22.10 24.71
C GLU A 281 3.24 22.28 24.23
N VAL A 282 4.00 21.18 24.12
CA VAL A 282 5.42 21.20 23.75
C VAL A 282 5.60 20.96 22.25
N ARG A 283 4.64 20.32 21.58
CA ARG A 283 4.69 19.97 20.16
C ARG A 283 4.98 21.19 19.27
N PRO A 284 4.35 22.37 19.47
CA PRO A 284 4.69 23.55 18.67
C PRO A 284 6.16 23.97 18.78
N MET A 285 6.81 23.78 19.94
CA MET A 285 8.24 24.06 20.11
C MET A 285 9.11 23.04 19.35
N ILE A 286 8.67 21.78 19.32
CA ILE A 286 9.33 20.71 18.54
C ILE A 286 9.19 21.01 17.04
N ASP A 287 8.02 21.45 16.60
CA ASP A 287 7.74 21.82 15.21
C ASP A 287 8.63 23.00 14.77
N ASP A 288 8.69 24.05 15.58
CA ASP A 288 9.57 25.22 15.36
C ASP A 288 11.08 24.88 15.37
N PHE A 289 11.49 23.84 16.11
CA PHE A 289 12.84 23.28 16.00
C PHE A 289 13.05 22.56 14.67
N ILE A 290 12.09 21.72 14.27
CA ILE A 290 12.17 20.91 13.04
C ILE A 290 12.17 21.81 11.81
N ASP A 291 11.29 22.81 11.75
CA ASP A 291 11.18 23.73 10.63
C ASP A 291 12.49 24.51 10.47
N TYR A 292 13.05 25.09 11.55
CA TYR A 292 14.36 25.75 11.49
C TYR A 292 15.49 24.80 11.05
N TYR A 293 15.49 23.55 11.53
CA TYR A 293 16.48 22.55 11.14
C TYR A 293 16.40 22.21 9.64
N ILE A 294 15.19 22.04 9.12
CA ILE A 294 14.96 21.76 7.69
C ILE A 294 15.40 22.97 6.86
N GLU A 295 14.97 24.18 7.22
CA GLU A 295 15.31 25.41 6.49
C GLU A 295 16.83 25.67 6.46
N THR A 296 17.52 25.41 7.58
CA THR A 296 18.95 25.74 7.69
C THR A 296 19.85 24.71 7.01
N TYR A 297 19.50 23.42 7.10
CA TYR A 297 20.42 22.33 6.72
C TYR A 297 19.96 21.47 5.55
N HIS A 298 18.66 21.51 5.22
CA HIS A 298 18.06 20.61 4.24
C HIS A 298 17.08 21.32 3.31
N SER A 299 17.16 22.65 3.17
CA SER A 299 16.20 23.44 2.37
C SER A 299 16.08 22.93 0.94
N GLU A 300 17.21 22.72 0.25
CA GLU A 300 17.24 22.19 -1.12
C GLU A 300 16.56 20.82 -1.22
N ARG A 301 16.97 19.87 -0.37
CA ARG A 301 16.43 18.51 -0.34
C ARG A 301 14.95 18.47 0.05
N TYR A 302 14.53 19.37 0.91
CA TYR A 302 13.13 19.51 1.30
C TYR A 302 12.30 20.09 0.15
N GLY A 303 12.86 21.01 -0.62
CA GLY A 303 12.28 21.47 -1.90
C GLY A 303 12.14 20.31 -2.90
N GLU A 304 13.18 19.50 -3.06
CA GLU A 304 13.11 18.29 -3.89
C GLU A 304 12.03 17.31 -3.41
N LEU A 305 11.94 17.06 -2.09
CA LEU A 305 10.91 16.19 -1.51
C LEU A 305 9.51 16.72 -1.81
N ASN A 306 9.29 18.03 -1.65
CA ASN A 306 8.00 18.64 -1.97
C ASN A 306 7.63 18.45 -3.44
N ASN A 307 8.59 18.68 -4.35
CA ASN A 307 8.38 18.49 -5.78
C ASN A 307 8.02 17.03 -6.13
N GLU A 308 8.71 16.04 -5.53
CA GLU A 308 8.38 14.62 -5.75
C GLU A 308 7.03 14.24 -5.15
N LEU A 309 6.65 14.80 -3.99
CA LEU A 309 5.33 14.61 -3.40
C LEU A 309 4.21 15.25 -4.22
N ASP A 310 4.46 16.39 -4.88
CA ASP A 310 3.51 17.04 -5.79
C ASP A 310 3.29 16.21 -7.06
N LYS A 311 4.37 15.65 -7.62
CA LYS A 311 4.28 14.69 -8.73
C LYS A 311 3.48 13.45 -8.35
N ALA A 312 3.74 12.87 -7.17
CA ALA A 312 3.01 11.72 -6.67
C ALA A 312 1.53 12.02 -6.43
N THR A 313 1.22 13.17 -5.83
CA THR A 313 -0.15 13.63 -5.62
C THR A 313 -0.89 13.78 -6.95
N SER A 314 -0.26 14.43 -7.93
CA SER A 314 -0.83 14.62 -9.26
C SER A 314 -1.09 13.29 -9.96
N PHE A 315 -0.11 12.37 -9.90
CA PHE A 315 -0.24 11.02 -10.44
C PHE A 315 -1.41 10.26 -9.80
N TYR A 316 -1.57 10.31 -8.48
CA TYR A 316 -2.66 9.60 -7.80
C TYR A 316 -4.03 10.21 -8.10
N LYS A 317 -4.13 11.53 -8.19
CA LYS A 317 -5.37 12.22 -8.60
C LYS A 317 -5.79 11.83 -10.00
N GLU A 318 -4.83 11.79 -10.93
CA GLU A 318 -5.06 11.37 -12.31
C GLU A 318 -5.47 9.89 -12.38
N THR A 319 -4.79 9.02 -11.64
CA THR A 319 -5.01 7.56 -11.73
C THR A 319 -6.29 7.10 -11.03
N TYR A 320 -6.60 7.68 -9.86
CA TYR A 320 -7.67 7.20 -8.98
C TYR A 320 -8.81 8.19 -8.74
N GLY A 321 -8.65 9.45 -9.15
CA GLY A 321 -9.60 10.55 -8.93
C GLY A 321 -9.21 11.51 -7.80
N GLU A 322 -9.78 12.73 -7.85
CA GLU A 322 -9.31 13.89 -7.08
C GLU A 322 -9.49 13.76 -5.55
N SER A 323 -10.68 13.35 -5.07
CA SER A 323 -11.10 13.54 -3.67
C SER A 323 -10.33 12.76 -2.58
N ARG A 324 -9.55 11.73 -2.93
CA ARG A 324 -8.92 10.83 -1.95
C ARG A 324 -7.47 11.17 -1.65
N TYR A 325 -6.80 11.86 -2.56
CA TYR A 325 -5.35 12.05 -2.52
C TYR A 325 -4.93 13.49 -2.23
N ASP A 326 -5.88 14.35 -1.88
CA ASP A 326 -5.61 15.74 -1.47
C ASP A 326 -4.64 15.80 -0.28
N ASP A 327 -4.82 14.92 0.71
CA ASP A 327 -4.00 14.90 1.93
C ASP A 327 -2.72 14.05 1.80
N PHE A 328 -2.43 13.45 0.62
CA PHE A 328 -1.30 12.51 0.49
C PHE A 328 0.03 13.18 0.85
N LYS A 329 0.30 14.35 0.25
CA LYS A 329 1.50 15.15 0.51
C LYS A 329 1.60 15.53 1.99
N ASP A 330 0.52 16.06 2.55
CA ASP A 330 0.49 16.53 3.93
C ASP A 330 0.74 15.39 4.92
N ASN A 331 0.13 14.23 4.69
CA ASN A 331 0.39 13.03 5.49
C ASN A 331 1.87 12.63 5.45
N LYS A 332 2.52 12.65 4.27
CA LYS A 332 3.95 12.33 4.14
C LYS A 332 4.87 13.35 4.81
N LEU A 333 4.54 14.64 4.73
CA LEU A 333 5.29 15.69 5.43
C LEU A 333 5.11 15.59 6.96
N ASN A 334 3.91 15.25 7.43
CA ASN A 334 3.63 15.00 8.83
C ASN A 334 4.37 13.76 9.36
N ASP A 335 4.47 12.69 8.57
CA ASP A 335 5.28 11.51 8.90
C ASP A 335 6.77 11.86 9.06
N LEU A 336 7.31 12.73 8.18
CA LEU A 336 8.68 13.22 8.28
C LEU A 336 8.88 14.03 9.57
N ARG A 337 7.98 14.97 9.87
CA ARG A 337 8.02 15.77 11.12
C ARG A 337 7.95 14.87 12.35
N ALA A 338 7.01 13.92 12.38
CA ALA A 338 6.90 12.96 13.47
C ALA A 338 8.16 12.12 13.62
N SER A 339 8.80 11.71 12.52
CA SER A 339 10.05 10.97 12.55
C SER A 339 11.21 11.78 13.13
N LEU A 340 11.35 13.05 12.75
CA LEU A 340 12.35 13.98 13.26
C LEU A 340 12.12 14.30 14.73
N GLY A 341 10.87 14.63 15.11
CA GLY A 341 10.49 14.91 16.48
C GLY A 341 10.72 13.72 17.41
N ASN A 342 10.38 12.50 16.98
CA ASN A 342 10.72 11.30 17.74
C ASN A 342 12.23 11.06 17.83
N GLY A 343 13.01 11.43 16.81
CA GLY A 343 14.48 11.43 16.87
C GLY A 343 15.01 12.36 17.95
N LEU A 344 14.52 13.61 17.97
CA LEU A 344 14.86 14.62 18.98
C LEU A 344 14.51 14.16 20.39
N LEU A 345 13.29 13.65 20.59
CA LEU A 345 12.83 13.18 21.90
C LEU A 345 13.61 11.96 22.40
N LYS A 346 14.01 11.06 21.50
CA LYS A 346 14.84 9.90 21.86
C LYS A 346 16.21 10.35 22.37
N ASP A 347 16.83 11.32 21.70
CA ASP A 347 18.08 11.93 22.15
C ASP A 347 17.93 12.55 23.55
N MET A 348 16.86 13.32 23.78
CA MET A 348 16.57 13.88 25.12
C MET A 348 16.38 12.78 26.18
N GLN A 349 15.73 11.66 25.85
CA GLN A 349 15.60 10.51 26.76
C GLN A 349 16.97 9.92 27.11
N GLU A 350 17.86 9.79 26.13
CA GLU A 350 19.21 9.29 26.32
C GLU A 350 20.05 10.24 27.20
N TYR A 351 19.93 11.55 26.98
CA TYR A 351 20.53 12.57 27.83
C TYR A 351 20.02 12.51 29.29
N LYS A 352 18.71 12.35 29.49
CA LYS A 352 18.13 12.18 30.83
C LYS A 352 18.62 10.90 31.52
N ARG A 353 18.77 9.80 30.78
CA ARG A 353 19.28 8.53 31.32
C ARG A 353 20.75 8.64 31.72
N SER A 354 21.59 9.24 30.88
CA SER A 354 23.03 9.39 31.14
C SER A 354 23.28 10.31 32.34
N THR A 355 22.55 11.41 32.45
CA THR A 355 22.63 12.31 33.62
C THR A 355 22.19 11.63 34.93
N LEU A 356 21.11 10.83 34.91
CA LEU A 356 20.67 10.04 36.06
C LEU A 356 21.66 8.93 36.44
N GLN A 357 22.30 8.29 35.46
CA GLN A 357 23.35 7.31 35.74
C GLN A 357 24.58 7.97 36.35
N HIS A 358 25.01 9.10 35.79
CA HIS A 358 26.13 9.87 36.31
C HIS A 358 25.88 10.35 37.75
N SER A 359 24.66 10.85 38.04
CA SER A 359 24.29 11.27 39.40
C SER A 359 24.28 10.12 40.41
N LYS A 360 23.85 8.92 39.99
CA LYS A 360 23.91 7.71 40.83
C LYS A 360 25.35 7.28 41.10
N LEU A 361 26.22 7.36 40.10
CA LEU A 361 27.64 7.04 40.23
C LEU A 361 28.35 8.05 41.14
N THR A 362 28.10 9.35 40.98
CA THR A 362 28.69 10.36 41.88
C THR A 362 28.17 10.21 43.30
N GLN A 363 26.89 9.92 43.51
CA GLN A 363 26.36 9.63 44.85
C GLN A 363 26.96 8.36 45.47
N LYS A 364 27.25 7.33 44.66
CA LYS A 364 27.83 6.05 45.13
C LYS A 364 29.33 6.15 45.43
N TYR A 365 30.09 6.90 44.62
CA TYR A 365 31.56 6.91 44.65
C TYR A 365 32.18 8.21 45.16
N ASP A 366 31.44 9.33 45.22
CA ASP A 366 31.89 10.62 45.80
C ASP A 366 30.74 11.34 46.56
N PRO A 367 30.17 10.73 47.62
CA PRO A 367 29.04 11.30 48.35
C PRO A 367 29.36 12.62 49.09
N GLN A 368 30.64 12.96 49.27
CA GLN A 368 31.09 14.21 49.89
C GLN A 368 31.51 15.28 48.86
N GLY A 369 31.47 14.99 47.56
CA GLY A 369 31.80 15.93 46.47
C GLY A 369 33.24 16.44 46.49
N LYS A 370 34.19 15.60 46.91
CA LYS A 370 35.60 15.97 47.11
C LYS A 370 36.45 15.79 45.86
N TYR A 371 36.04 14.97 44.90
CA TYR A 371 36.85 14.60 43.74
C TYR A 371 36.34 15.18 42.39
N PHE A 372 35.07 15.59 42.31
CA PHE A 372 34.46 16.13 41.08
C PHE A 372 34.25 17.66 41.08
N LYS A 373 35.11 18.45 41.74
CA LYS A 373 35.05 19.93 41.68
C LYS A 373 35.75 20.49 40.44
N GLY A 374 35.12 20.35 39.28
CA GLY A 374 35.54 20.99 38.02
C GLY A 374 34.47 21.91 37.44
N ASN A 375 34.57 23.21 37.73
CA ASN A 375 33.92 24.34 37.04
C ASN A 375 32.48 24.17 36.53
N SER A 376 31.52 24.19 37.45
CA SER A 376 30.13 24.56 37.17
C SER A 376 29.99 26.09 37.03
N ARG A 377 30.52 26.67 35.96
CA ARG A 377 30.13 28.02 35.50
C ARG A 377 29.52 27.92 34.11
N GLY A 378 28.31 28.47 34.01
CA GLY A 378 27.32 28.35 32.94
C GLY A 378 27.81 28.41 31.50
N ARG A 379 26.96 27.85 30.62
CA ARG A 379 26.91 28.01 29.15
C ARG A 379 27.79 27.13 28.25
N ARG A 380 28.43 26.06 28.75
CA ARG A 380 29.15 25.07 27.89
C ARG A 380 28.88 23.59 28.21
N GLY A 381 27.85 23.30 29.02
CA GLY A 381 27.66 22.00 29.68
C GLY A 381 26.90 20.92 28.90
N SER A 382 25.91 21.25 28.06
CA SER A 382 25.05 20.20 27.48
C SER A 382 25.77 19.25 26.51
N LEU A 383 26.94 19.64 25.97
CA LEU A 383 27.65 18.89 24.93
C LEU A 383 29.04 18.37 25.34
N ARG A 384 29.59 18.77 26.49
CA ARG A 384 30.90 18.27 26.96
C ARG A 384 30.82 16.91 27.65
N HIS A 385 29.67 16.54 28.20
CA HIS A 385 29.50 15.26 28.91
C HIS A 385 29.50 14.04 27.98
N LEU A 386 29.45 14.25 26.66
CA LEU A 386 29.52 13.17 25.68
C LEU A 386 30.95 12.74 25.34
N ASN A 387 31.98 13.59 25.55
CA ASN A 387 33.37 13.14 25.40
C ASN A 387 33.75 12.20 26.55
N ASP A 388 33.51 12.60 27.80
CA ASP A 388 33.93 11.79 28.96
C ASP A 388 33.12 10.49 29.13
N ALA A 389 31.86 10.45 28.67
CA ALA A 389 31.01 9.26 28.77
C ALA A 389 31.30 8.24 27.66
N PHE A 390 31.53 8.68 26.41
CA PHE A 390 31.87 7.78 25.31
C PHE A 390 33.31 7.27 25.40
N GLU A 391 34.27 8.12 25.76
CA GLU A 391 35.69 7.74 25.86
C GLU A 391 35.94 6.78 27.04
N LYS A 392 35.23 6.94 28.17
CA LYS A 392 35.24 5.95 29.27
C LYS A 392 34.56 4.64 28.91
N SER A 393 33.44 4.66 28.18
CA SER A 393 32.76 3.42 27.76
C SER A 393 33.59 2.63 26.74
N TYR A 394 34.30 3.31 25.83
CA TYR A 394 35.15 2.68 24.82
C TYR A 394 36.39 2.02 25.45
N GLU A 395 37.06 2.69 26.39
CA GLU A 395 38.19 2.12 27.12
C GLU A 395 37.74 1.04 28.15
N GLN A 396 36.54 1.16 28.75
CA GLN A 396 35.97 0.07 29.56
C GLN A 396 35.66 -1.17 28.72
N ILE A 397 35.02 -1.03 27.56
CA ILE A 397 34.71 -2.15 26.66
C ILE A 397 35.99 -2.80 26.11
N LYS A 398 37.04 -2.01 25.88
CA LYS A 398 38.36 -2.50 25.47
C LYS A 398 39.06 -3.27 26.60
N ASN A 399 38.94 -2.80 27.84
CA ASN A 399 39.48 -3.48 29.02
C ASN A 399 38.66 -4.73 29.39
N GLU A 400 37.34 -4.72 29.26
CA GLU A 400 36.48 -5.89 29.46
C GLU A 400 36.76 -6.95 28.39
N ARG A 401 36.92 -6.58 27.12
CA ARG A 401 37.35 -7.51 26.07
C ARG A 401 38.77 -8.02 26.24
N ALA A 402 39.68 -7.21 26.78
CA ALA A 402 41.04 -7.66 27.10
C ALA A 402 41.04 -8.63 28.28
N TYR A 403 40.17 -8.40 29.28
CA TYR A 403 39.97 -9.27 30.42
C TYR A 403 39.29 -10.59 30.04
N GLU A 404 38.26 -10.56 29.19
CA GLU A 404 37.62 -11.76 28.64
C GLU A 404 38.61 -12.58 27.79
N ARG A 405 39.42 -11.95 26.93
CA ARG A 405 40.48 -12.66 26.18
C ARG A 405 41.57 -13.25 27.09
N LEU A 406 41.91 -12.57 28.18
CA LEU A 406 42.86 -13.08 29.17
C LEU A 406 42.26 -14.28 29.91
N LYS A 407 40.97 -14.22 30.25
CA LYS A 407 40.25 -15.31 30.89
C LYS A 407 40.12 -16.53 29.97
N ASP A 408 39.77 -16.34 28.70
CA ASP A 408 39.71 -17.39 27.68
C ASP A 408 41.09 -18.02 27.43
N SER A 409 42.18 -17.22 27.49
CA SER A 409 43.55 -17.75 27.38
C SER A 409 44.01 -18.55 28.60
N ILE A 410 43.49 -18.22 29.79
CA ILE A 410 43.79 -18.96 31.03
C ILE A 410 42.95 -20.24 31.12
N GLU A 411 41.71 -20.23 30.60
CA GLU A 411 40.86 -21.43 30.53
C GLU A 411 41.34 -22.45 29.47
N TYR A 412 42.13 -22.03 28.47
CA TYR A 412 42.73 -22.93 27.46
C TYR A 412 44.11 -23.50 27.82
N ASP A 413 44.76 -23.01 28.88
CA ASP A 413 46.06 -23.50 29.35
C ASP A 413 45.94 -24.58 30.46
N PHE A 414 44.71 -25.04 30.77
CA PHE A 414 44.44 -26.01 31.84
C PHE A 414 43.57 -27.22 31.44
N ASP A 415 43.35 -27.46 30.14
CA ASP A 415 42.90 -28.74 29.56
C ASP A 415 43.82 -29.11 28.39
#